data_AF-A0A7J4I5A0-F1
#
_entry.id   AF-A0A7J4I5A0-F1
#
_cell.length_a   1.000
_cell.length_b   1.000
_cell.length_c   1.000
_cell.angle_alpha   90.00
_cell.angle_beta   90.00
_cell.angle_gamma   90.00
#
_symmetry.space_group_name_H-M   'P 1'
#
loop_
_entity.id
_entity.type
_entity.pdbx_description
1 polymer ?
#
loop_
_entity_poly.entity_id
_entity_poly.type
_entity_poly.pdbx_seq_one_letter_code
_entity_poly.pdbx_strand_id
1 'polypeptide(L)'
;MVETYKVFFDPHKVVTDSLRLARLMHEKAELDTGTEKYTPNAFVGIWRGGTTVAAPLTGALKGYGYKLHTHSASGKSYNEGASNQSQGIEIYNMEELMRHFRRNRYDTVCGVDDVFDSGRTWHSFHHIMRNGLQRVDAVAKEDETYLFPMHAENDDYMMKVLLDGDIEPLDRNTRVLMATPYWKPHANRTELRPDFFVQPIKPDFEGRWPWIVFYYEGPEDLTRQELYQNFPEYWDILHG
;
A
#
# COMPACT_ATOMS: atom_id res chain seq x y z
N MET A 1 -7.10 3.63 24.61
CA MET A 1 -6.73 4.11 23.26
C MET A 1 -5.25 4.44 23.27
N VAL A 2 -4.53 4.10 22.20
CA VAL A 2 -3.14 4.53 22.05
C VAL A 2 -3.15 6.05 21.89
N GLU A 3 -2.35 6.77 22.68
CA GLU A 3 -2.27 8.22 22.57
C GLU A 3 -1.53 8.59 21.28
N THR A 4 -2.06 9.56 20.53
CA THR A 4 -1.51 9.96 19.24
C THR A 4 -1.32 11.47 19.14
N TYR A 5 -0.42 11.89 18.26
CA TYR A 5 -0.22 13.29 17.89
C TYR A 5 -0.08 13.39 16.36
N LYS A 6 -0.64 14.44 15.75
CA LYS A 6 -0.56 14.63 14.30
C LYS A 6 0.82 15.12 13.88
N VAL A 7 1.33 14.56 12.79
CA VAL A 7 2.56 15.00 12.13
C VAL A 7 2.26 15.15 10.65
N PHE A 8 2.48 16.35 10.11
CA PHE A 8 2.17 16.69 8.73
C PHE A 8 3.39 16.48 7.84
N PHE A 9 3.24 15.68 6.78
CA PHE A 9 4.30 15.41 5.82
C PHE A 9 4.05 16.20 4.54
N ASP A 10 4.97 17.11 4.24
CA ASP A 10 4.98 17.87 2.99
C ASP A 10 5.43 17.01 1.78
N PRO A 11 5.24 17.49 0.54
CA PRO A 11 5.66 16.76 -0.66
C PRO A 11 7.17 16.49 -0.70
N HIS A 12 8.01 17.42 -0.25
CA HIS A 12 9.47 17.29 -0.28
C HIS A 12 9.93 16.13 0.60
N LYS A 13 9.35 15.97 1.80
CA LYS A 13 9.62 14.86 2.70
C LYS A 13 9.22 13.52 2.07
N VAL A 14 8.00 13.41 1.54
CA VAL A 14 7.52 12.16 0.92
C VAL A 14 8.38 11.76 -0.28
N VAL A 15 8.75 12.73 -1.13
CA VAL A 15 9.67 12.50 -2.26
C VAL A 15 11.04 12.05 -1.75
N THR A 16 11.62 12.75 -0.78
CA THR A 16 12.95 12.43 -0.24
C THR A 16 12.99 11.03 0.37
N ASP A 17 11.96 10.65 1.14
CA ASP A 17 11.88 9.32 1.75
C ASP A 17 11.63 8.23 0.71
N SER A 18 10.93 8.54 -0.38
CA SER A 18 10.80 7.64 -1.54
C SER A 18 12.14 7.40 -2.24
N LEU A 19 12.98 8.45 -2.38
CA LEU A 19 14.34 8.31 -2.93
C LEU A 19 15.25 7.49 -2.00
N ARG A 20 15.12 7.68 -0.67
CA ARG A 20 15.83 6.85 0.32
C ARG A 20 15.41 5.38 0.23
N LEU A 21 14.12 5.13 0.04
CA LEU A 21 13.59 3.78 -0.17
C LEU A 21 14.17 3.15 -1.44
N ALA A 22 14.23 3.89 -2.55
CA ALA A 22 14.84 3.41 -3.80
C ALA A 22 16.32 3.06 -3.63
N ARG A 23 17.08 3.92 -2.95
CA ARG A 23 18.49 3.66 -2.62
C ARG A 23 18.65 2.40 -1.77
N LEU A 24 17.82 2.25 -0.73
CA LEU A 24 17.83 1.07 0.14
C LEU A 24 17.53 -0.22 -0.65
N MET A 25 16.54 -0.18 -1.55
CA MET A 25 16.22 -1.30 -2.42
C MET A 25 17.38 -1.65 -3.35
N HIS A 26 18.04 -0.64 -3.94
CA HIS A 26 19.21 -0.83 -4.79
C HIS A 26 20.39 -1.44 -4.02
N GLU A 27 20.74 -0.89 -2.87
CA GLU A 27 21.82 -1.40 -2.01
C GLU A 27 21.56 -2.86 -1.59
N LYS A 28 20.32 -3.19 -1.20
CA LYS A 28 19.95 -4.58 -0.88
C LYS A 28 20.04 -5.51 -2.09
N ALA A 29 19.65 -5.05 -3.27
CA ALA A 29 19.76 -5.84 -4.50
C ALA A 29 21.22 -6.10 -4.91
N GLU A 30 22.12 -5.14 -4.69
CA GLU A 30 23.56 -5.32 -4.94
C GLU A 30 24.23 -6.28 -3.95
N LEU A 31 23.72 -6.35 -2.71
CA LEU A 31 24.19 -7.27 -1.68
C LEU A 31 23.56 -8.67 -1.78
N ASP A 32 22.56 -8.86 -2.63
CA ASP A 32 21.90 -10.15 -2.82
C ASP A 32 22.84 -11.12 -3.55
N THR A 33 23.57 -11.93 -2.77
CA THR A 33 24.44 -13.00 -3.27
C THR A 33 23.69 -14.32 -3.48
N GLY A 34 22.36 -14.30 -3.45
CA GLY A 34 21.53 -15.46 -3.75
C GLY A 34 21.73 -15.96 -5.18
N THR A 35 21.30 -17.19 -5.45
CA THR A 35 21.32 -17.77 -6.80
C THR A 35 20.41 -17.02 -7.78
N GLU A 36 19.47 -16.22 -7.27
CA GLU A 36 18.56 -15.36 -8.03
C GLU A 36 18.62 -13.93 -7.47
N LYS A 37 19.42 -13.06 -8.11
CA LYS A 37 19.53 -11.64 -7.73
C LYS A 37 18.16 -10.99 -7.78
N TYR A 38 17.68 -10.48 -6.65
CA TYR A 38 16.47 -9.67 -6.60
C TYR A 38 16.54 -8.48 -7.56
N THR A 39 15.78 -8.52 -8.65
CA THR A 39 15.70 -7.42 -9.62
C THR A 39 14.24 -7.09 -9.85
N PRO A 40 13.66 -6.12 -9.11
CA PRO A 40 12.25 -5.79 -9.26
C PRO A 40 11.98 -5.27 -10.67
N ASN A 41 11.00 -5.86 -11.34
CA ASN A 41 10.66 -5.54 -12.73
C ASN A 41 9.19 -5.10 -12.92
N ALA A 42 8.32 -5.34 -11.95
CA ALA A 42 6.97 -4.75 -11.90
C ALA A 42 6.66 -4.10 -10.55
N PHE A 43 6.13 -2.87 -10.59
CA PHE A 43 5.70 -2.11 -9.41
C PHE A 43 4.22 -1.77 -9.48
N VAL A 44 3.53 -1.87 -8.35
CA VAL A 44 2.12 -1.49 -8.19
C VAL A 44 2.02 -0.40 -7.13
N GLY A 45 1.80 0.84 -7.53
CA GLY A 45 1.42 1.91 -6.61
C GLY A 45 -0.01 1.69 -6.13
N ILE A 46 -0.20 1.49 -4.83
CA ILE A 46 -1.54 1.35 -4.25
C ILE A 46 -2.10 2.76 -4.09
N TRP A 47 -3.16 3.05 -4.83
CA TRP A 47 -3.85 4.34 -4.82
C TRP A 47 -4.59 4.51 -3.49
N ARG A 48 -4.52 5.70 -2.86
CA ARG A 48 -3.91 6.96 -3.37
C ARG A 48 -2.44 7.11 -3.04
N GLY A 49 -2.10 6.97 -1.76
CA GLY A 49 -0.82 7.39 -1.21
C GLY A 49 0.38 6.64 -1.81
N GLY A 50 0.28 5.33 -1.98
CA GLY A 50 1.32 4.51 -2.59
C GLY A 50 1.75 4.95 -3.98
N THR A 51 0.86 5.57 -4.77
CA THR A 51 1.22 6.13 -6.09
C THR A 51 2.18 7.32 -5.96
N THR A 52 2.00 8.15 -4.93
CA THR A 52 2.86 9.32 -4.67
C THR A 52 4.29 8.93 -4.27
N VAL A 53 4.44 7.74 -3.66
CA VAL A 53 5.74 7.14 -3.37
C VAL A 53 6.31 6.42 -4.59
N ALA A 54 5.47 5.66 -5.31
CA ALA A 54 5.90 4.84 -6.43
C ALA A 54 6.53 5.66 -7.57
N ALA A 55 6.03 6.87 -7.84
CA ALA A 55 6.55 7.72 -8.91
C ALA A 55 8.04 8.11 -8.70
N PRO A 56 8.44 8.82 -7.62
CA PRO A 56 9.85 9.12 -7.36
C PRO A 56 10.71 7.86 -7.12
N LEU A 57 10.15 6.84 -6.45
CA LEU A 57 10.84 5.55 -6.22
C LEU A 57 11.27 4.91 -7.54
N THR A 58 10.33 4.71 -8.46
CA THR A 58 10.60 4.03 -9.74
C THR A 58 11.44 4.90 -10.67
N GLY A 59 11.32 6.23 -10.58
CA GLY A 59 12.22 7.16 -11.27
C GLY A 59 13.68 6.98 -10.84
N ALA A 60 13.94 6.92 -9.54
CA ALA A 60 15.28 6.69 -9.00
C ALA A 60 15.83 5.30 -9.36
N LEU A 61 15.02 4.25 -9.25
CA LEU A 61 15.40 2.90 -9.66
C LEU A 61 15.73 2.83 -11.17
N LYS A 62 14.99 3.51 -12.04
CA LYS A 62 15.39 3.63 -13.46
C LYS A 62 16.75 4.33 -13.62
N GLY A 63 17.02 5.34 -12.80
CA GLY A 63 18.32 6.00 -12.73
C GLY A 63 19.48 5.07 -12.33
N TYR A 64 19.22 4.07 -11.49
CA TYR A 64 20.17 2.99 -11.16
C TYR A 64 20.28 1.90 -12.26
N GLY A 65 19.52 2.02 -13.35
CA GLY A 65 19.60 1.11 -14.51
C GLY A 65 18.58 -0.03 -14.52
N TYR A 66 17.61 -0.05 -13.60
CA TYR A 66 16.58 -1.08 -13.59
C TYR A 66 15.58 -0.90 -14.74
N LYS A 67 15.18 -2.01 -15.37
CA LYS A 67 14.09 -2.05 -16.36
C LYS A 67 12.78 -2.38 -15.63
N LEU A 68 11.94 -1.37 -15.46
CA LEU A 68 10.75 -1.44 -14.60
C LEU A 68 9.47 -1.15 -15.39
N HIS A 69 8.41 -1.87 -15.05
CA HIS A 69 7.04 -1.56 -15.41
C HIS A 69 6.28 -1.04 -14.17
N THR A 70 5.52 0.04 -14.34
CA THR A 70 4.79 0.67 -13.24
C THR A 70 3.30 0.62 -13.53
N HIS A 71 2.54 0.21 -12.53
CA HIS A 71 1.11 0.05 -12.55
C HIS A 71 0.49 0.67 -11.30
N SER A 72 -0.83 0.82 -11.30
CA SER A 72 -1.59 1.30 -10.15
C SER A 72 -2.78 0.39 -9.89
N ALA A 73 -3.12 0.19 -8.62
CA ALA A 73 -4.36 -0.44 -8.19
C ALA A 73 -4.91 0.29 -6.97
N SER A 74 -6.20 0.21 -6.69
CA SER A 74 -6.79 0.96 -5.57
C SER A 74 -7.20 0.02 -4.44
N GLY A 75 -6.83 0.38 -3.21
CA GLY A 75 -7.30 -0.25 -1.99
C GLY A 75 -7.89 0.80 -1.06
N LYS A 76 -9.12 0.62 -0.59
CA LYS A 76 -9.80 1.58 0.28
C LYS A 76 -10.41 0.88 1.49
N SER A 77 -10.10 1.36 2.68
CA SER A 77 -10.77 0.93 3.90
C SER A 77 -12.22 1.43 3.92
N TYR A 78 -13.15 0.60 4.39
CA TYR A 78 -14.54 0.99 4.60
C TYR A 78 -15.08 0.39 5.92
N ASN A 79 -16.18 0.96 6.42
CA ASN A 79 -16.88 0.45 7.60
C ASN A 79 -18.12 -0.34 7.15
N GLU A 80 -18.33 -1.54 7.70
CA GLU A 80 -19.56 -2.30 7.50
C GLU A 80 -20.73 -1.72 8.33
N GLY A 81 -21.94 -1.75 7.77
CA GLY A 81 -23.12 -1.11 8.36
C GLY A 81 -23.66 -1.78 9.62
N ALA A 82 -24.12 -0.94 10.56
CA ALA A 82 -25.02 -1.14 11.71
C ALA A 82 -24.75 -2.21 12.78
N SER A 83 -23.90 -3.23 12.56
CA SER A 83 -23.56 -4.20 13.61
C SER A 83 -22.07 -4.53 13.64
N ASN A 84 -21.37 -4.01 14.66
CA ASN A 84 -19.98 -4.30 15.04
C ASN A 84 -18.89 -4.15 13.95
N GLN A 85 -18.33 -2.93 13.85
CA GLN A 85 -16.89 -2.57 13.81
C GLN A 85 -15.85 -3.41 13.01
N SER A 86 -16.21 -4.30 12.08
CA SER A 86 -15.27 -4.87 11.11
C SER A 86 -14.99 -3.84 10.02
N GLN A 87 -13.77 -3.30 10.03
CA GLN A 87 -13.23 -2.50 8.93
C GLN A 87 -12.82 -3.43 7.79
N GLY A 88 -13.47 -3.31 6.64
CA GLY A 88 -13.16 -4.07 5.43
C GLY A 88 -12.19 -3.33 4.49
N ILE A 89 -11.70 -4.05 3.47
CA ILE A 89 -10.86 -3.51 2.40
C ILE A 89 -11.55 -3.70 1.06
N GLU A 90 -11.77 -2.61 0.33
CA GLU A 90 -12.31 -2.63 -1.02
C GLU A 90 -11.19 -2.47 -2.05
N ILE A 91 -11.11 -3.39 -3.01
CA ILE A 91 -10.05 -3.48 -4.01
C ILE A 91 -10.62 -3.34 -5.41
N TYR A 92 -9.91 -2.56 -6.23
CA TYR A 92 -10.24 -2.33 -7.63
C TYR A 92 -9.06 -2.65 -8.55
N ASN A 93 -9.37 -3.02 -9.80
CA ASN A 93 -8.44 -3.23 -10.92
C ASN A 93 -7.47 -4.41 -10.78
N MET A 94 -7.71 -5.35 -9.86
CA MET A 94 -6.82 -6.50 -9.70
C MET A 94 -6.94 -7.53 -10.83
N GLU A 95 -8.12 -7.70 -11.43
CA GLU A 95 -8.31 -8.69 -12.50
C GLU A 95 -7.43 -8.39 -13.73
N GLU A 96 -7.48 -7.16 -14.24
CA GLU A 96 -6.66 -6.74 -15.39
C GLU A 96 -5.17 -6.78 -15.04
N LEU A 97 -4.81 -6.30 -13.85
CA LEU A 97 -3.42 -6.26 -13.40
C LEU A 97 -2.80 -7.66 -13.33
N MET A 98 -3.53 -8.62 -12.74
CA MET A 98 -3.09 -10.01 -12.64
C MET A 98 -2.97 -10.68 -14.01
N ARG A 99 -3.92 -10.41 -14.93
CA ARG A 99 -3.84 -10.86 -16.32
C ARG A 99 -2.59 -10.33 -17.02
N HIS A 100 -2.27 -9.05 -16.84
CA HIS A 100 -1.06 -8.43 -17.38
C HIS A 100 0.21 -9.04 -16.79
N PHE A 101 0.27 -9.22 -15.48
CA PHE A 101 1.44 -9.79 -14.79
C PHE A 101 1.74 -11.21 -15.21
N ARG A 102 0.70 -12.07 -15.28
CA ARG A 102 0.85 -13.44 -15.77
C ARG A 102 1.32 -13.48 -17.21
N ARG A 103 0.78 -12.62 -18.09
CA ARG A 103 1.16 -12.58 -19.50
C ARG A 103 2.62 -12.17 -19.72
N ASN A 104 3.13 -11.24 -18.91
CA ASN A 104 4.50 -10.74 -19.02
C ASN A 104 5.52 -11.55 -18.21
N ARG A 105 5.06 -12.48 -17.36
CA ARG A 105 5.91 -13.39 -16.58
C ARG A 105 6.96 -12.66 -15.74
N TYR A 106 6.53 -11.64 -15.00
CA TYR A 106 7.43 -10.91 -14.11
C TYR A 106 7.98 -11.81 -13.00
N ASP A 107 9.31 -11.84 -12.86
CA ASP A 107 9.99 -12.55 -11.77
C ASP A 107 9.71 -11.90 -10.41
N THR A 108 9.44 -10.60 -10.39
CA THR A 108 9.18 -9.85 -9.15
C THR A 108 8.10 -8.78 -9.35
N VAL A 109 7.04 -8.90 -8.57
CA VAL A 109 6.02 -7.86 -8.40
C VAL A 109 6.19 -7.22 -7.03
N CYS A 110 6.34 -5.89 -6.99
CA CYS A 110 6.48 -5.12 -5.76
C CYS A 110 5.30 -4.15 -5.58
N GLY A 111 4.51 -4.35 -4.54
CA GLY A 111 3.53 -3.37 -4.08
C GLY A 111 4.22 -2.17 -3.41
N VAL A 112 3.68 -0.98 -3.62
CA VAL A 112 4.16 0.26 -3.01
C VAL A 112 2.99 0.96 -2.35
N ASP A 113 3.12 1.23 -1.06
CA ASP A 113 2.16 2.00 -0.28
C ASP A 113 2.87 3.11 0.49
N ASP A 114 2.15 4.17 0.83
CA ASP A 114 2.69 5.30 1.57
C ASP A 114 3.04 4.91 3.01
N VAL A 115 2.14 4.19 3.68
CA VAL A 115 2.31 3.72 5.04
C VAL A 115 1.79 2.29 5.20
N PHE A 116 2.65 1.42 5.74
CA PHE A 116 2.20 0.12 6.23
C PHE A 116 1.73 0.26 7.67
N ASP A 117 0.40 0.37 7.84
CA ASP A 117 -0.26 0.53 9.13
C ASP A 117 -0.86 -0.80 9.63
N SER A 118 -2.15 -1.06 9.37
CA SER A 118 -2.82 -2.31 9.76
C SER A 118 -2.35 -3.55 9.00
N GLY A 119 -1.79 -3.37 7.80
CA GLY A 119 -1.38 -4.45 6.90
C GLY A 119 -2.52 -5.08 6.09
N ARG A 120 -3.78 -4.75 6.35
CA ARG A 120 -4.95 -5.37 5.66
C ARG A 120 -4.95 -5.14 4.15
N THR A 121 -4.63 -3.93 3.71
CA THR A 121 -4.53 -3.59 2.28
C THR A 121 -3.53 -4.53 1.62
N TRP A 122 -2.29 -4.55 2.11
CA TRP A 122 -1.26 -5.41 1.53
C TRP A 122 -1.60 -6.91 1.64
N HIS A 123 -2.15 -7.36 2.76
CA HIS A 123 -2.59 -8.75 2.93
C HIS A 123 -3.61 -9.18 1.87
N SER A 124 -4.56 -8.31 1.56
CA SER A 124 -5.57 -8.56 0.52
C SER A 124 -4.93 -8.63 -0.88
N PHE A 125 -4.10 -7.65 -1.23
CA PHE A 125 -3.36 -7.65 -2.50
C PHE A 125 -2.44 -8.88 -2.63
N HIS A 126 -1.71 -9.21 -1.57
CA HIS A 126 -0.83 -10.36 -1.50
C HIS A 126 -1.60 -11.67 -1.66
N HIS A 127 -2.77 -11.80 -1.00
CA HIS A 127 -3.64 -12.97 -1.16
C HIS A 127 -4.07 -13.15 -2.61
N ILE A 128 -4.57 -12.09 -3.26
CA ILE A 128 -4.98 -12.15 -4.68
C ILE A 128 -3.79 -12.55 -5.56
N MET A 129 -2.62 -11.97 -5.33
CA MET A 129 -1.41 -12.28 -6.11
C MET A 129 -0.95 -13.74 -5.93
N ARG A 130 -1.11 -14.32 -4.73
CA ARG A 130 -0.62 -15.67 -4.41
C ARG A 130 -1.62 -16.78 -4.67
N ASN A 131 -2.90 -16.52 -4.43
CA ASN A 131 -3.95 -17.53 -4.43
C ASN A 131 -4.96 -17.32 -5.55
N GLY A 132 -4.99 -16.14 -6.17
CA GLY A 132 -6.07 -15.76 -7.08
C GLY A 132 -7.36 -15.50 -6.32
N LEU A 133 -8.48 -15.47 -7.04
CA LEU A 133 -9.83 -15.40 -6.51
C LEU A 133 -10.78 -16.14 -7.45
N GLN A 134 -11.62 -17.02 -6.90
CA GLN A 134 -12.74 -17.59 -7.65
C GLN A 134 -14.04 -17.03 -7.10
N ARG A 135 -14.96 -16.62 -7.98
CA ARG A 135 -16.24 -16.05 -7.57
C ARG A 135 -17.09 -17.03 -6.75
N VAL A 136 -16.85 -18.34 -6.89
CA VAL A 136 -17.53 -19.39 -6.13
C VAL A 136 -17.14 -19.39 -4.65
N ASP A 137 -15.96 -18.83 -4.31
CA ASP A 137 -15.45 -18.76 -2.94
C ASP A 137 -15.96 -17.51 -2.19
N ALA A 138 -16.65 -16.60 -2.89
CA ALA A 138 -17.24 -15.42 -2.27
C ALA A 138 -18.44 -15.80 -1.38
N VAL A 139 -18.50 -15.23 -0.18
CA VAL A 139 -19.60 -15.48 0.76
C VAL A 139 -20.86 -14.68 0.43
N ALA A 140 -20.70 -13.57 -0.28
CA ALA A 140 -21.79 -12.74 -0.76
C ALA A 140 -21.39 -11.98 -2.03
N LYS A 141 -22.39 -11.49 -2.74
CA LYS A 141 -22.24 -10.54 -3.84
C LYS A 141 -23.16 -9.35 -3.59
N GLU A 142 -22.60 -8.16 -3.57
CA GLU A 142 -23.30 -6.89 -3.43
C GLU A 142 -23.07 -6.06 -4.70
N ASP A 143 -24.14 -5.78 -5.45
CA ASP A 143 -24.09 -5.17 -6.78
C ASP A 143 -23.12 -5.92 -7.74
N GLU A 144 -22.01 -5.30 -8.11
CA GLU A 144 -20.96 -5.86 -8.97
C GLU A 144 -19.75 -6.39 -8.17
N THR A 145 -19.79 -6.29 -6.85
CA THR A 145 -18.66 -6.65 -5.97
C THR A 145 -18.89 -7.95 -5.23
N TYR A 146 -17.80 -8.69 -5.03
CA TYR A 146 -17.77 -9.97 -4.33
C TYR A 146 -17.08 -9.80 -2.99
N LEU A 147 -17.66 -10.42 -1.96
CA LEU A 147 -17.18 -10.34 -0.58
C LEU A 147 -16.46 -11.64 -0.22
N PHE A 148 -15.22 -11.52 0.22
CA PHE A 148 -14.33 -12.61 0.60
C PHE A 148 -13.89 -12.42 2.06
N PRO A 149 -14.13 -13.41 2.94
CA PRO A 149 -13.59 -13.37 4.29
C PRO A 149 -12.08 -13.54 4.25
N MET A 150 -11.37 -12.64 4.92
CA MET A 150 -9.92 -12.66 5.06
C MET A 150 -9.56 -12.98 6.49
N HIS A 151 -8.64 -13.93 6.64
CA HIS A 151 -8.11 -14.37 7.92
C HIS A 151 -6.62 -14.03 7.96
N ALA A 152 -6.25 -13.06 8.77
CA ALA A 152 -4.86 -12.73 9.09
C ALA A 152 -4.56 -13.15 10.54
N GLU A 153 -3.28 -13.23 10.91
CA GLU A 153 -2.87 -13.77 12.22
C GLU A 153 -3.60 -13.16 13.43
N ASN A 154 -3.87 -11.85 13.41
CA ASN A 154 -4.51 -11.13 14.52
C ASN A 154 -5.75 -10.34 14.08
N ASP A 155 -6.36 -10.71 12.95
CA ASP A 155 -7.46 -9.94 12.37
C ASP A 155 -8.31 -10.77 11.43
N ASP A 156 -9.62 -10.64 11.57
CA ASP A 156 -10.59 -11.11 10.58
C ASP A 156 -11.28 -9.89 9.97
N TYR A 157 -11.35 -9.83 8.65
CA TYR A 157 -11.99 -8.73 7.94
C TYR A 157 -12.55 -9.17 6.60
N MET A 158 -13.42 -8.34 6.02
CA MET A 158 -13.97 -8.58 4.71
C MET A 158 -13.16 -7.85 3.63
N MET A 159 -12.79 -8.59 2.59
CA MET A 159 -12.28 -8.04 1.36
C MET A 159 -13.40 -7.98 0.34
N LYS A 160 -13.62 -6.79 -0.23
CA LYS A 160 -14.61 -6.53 -1.27
C LYS A 160 -13.89 -6.27 -2.58
N VAL A 161 -14.23 -7.00 -3.63
CA VAL A 161 -13.53 -6.91 -4.94
C VAL A 161 -14.53 -6.83 -6.07
N LEU A 162 -14.35 -5.88 -6.98
CA LEU A 162 -15.04 -5.85 -8.26
C LEU A 162 -14.43 -6.92 -9.18
N LEU A 163 -15.22 -7.91 -9.60
CA LEU A 163 -14.77 -9.03 -10.44
C LEU A 163 -15.74 -9.28 -11.60
N ASP A 164 -15.21 -9.24 -12.82
CA ASP A 164 -15.94 -9.69 -14.02
C ASP A 164 -15.72 -11.19 -14.24
N GLY A 165 -14.51 -11.68 -13.93
CA GLY A 165 -14.10 -13.07 -14.00
C GLY A 165 -13.28 -13.52 -12.78
N ASP A 166 -12.95 -14.80 -12.77
CA ASP A 166 -12.03 -15.36 -11.77
C ASP A 166 -10.60 -14.84 -12.02
N ILE A 167 -9.85 -14.63 -10.95
CA ILE A 167 -8.45 -14.22 -10.98
C ILE A 167 -7.57 -15.44 -10.74
N GLU A 168 -6.72 -15.73 -11.70
CA GLU A 168 -5.68 -16.75 -11.54
C GLU A 168 -4.46 -16.19 -10.77
N PRO A 169 -3.82 -16.98 -9.88
CA PRO A 169 -2.66 -16.54 -9.09
C PRO A 169 -1.43 -16.23 -9.94
N LEU A 170 -0.41 -15.54 -9.43
CA LEU A 170 0.89 -15.43 -10.11
C LEU A 170 1.61 -16.79 -10.12
N ASP A 171 2.66 -16.90 -10.95
CA ASP A 171 3.54 -18.07 -10.90
C ASP A 171 4.14 -18.22 -9.50
N ARG A 172 4.28 -19.46 -9.02
CA ARG A 172 4.80 -19.73 -7.67
C ARG A 172 6.22 -19.19 -7.47
N ASN A 173 7.00 -19.09 -8.56
CA ASN A 173 8.35 -18.54 -8.53
C ASN A 173 8.38 -17.02 -8.59
N THR A 174 7.28 -16.35 -8.95
CA THR A 174 7.21 -14.88 -8.89
C THR A 174 7.34 -14.42 -7.45
N ARG A 175 8.31 -13.55 -7.17
CA ARG A 175 8.46 -12.90 -5.88
C ARG A 175 7.40 -11.80 -5.76
N VAL A 176 6.65 -11.79 -4.66
CA VAL A 176 5.65 -10.78 -4.34
C VAL A 176 6.12 -10.06 -3.09
N LEU A 177 6.49 -8.80 -3.22
CA LEU A 177 7.13 -8.02 -2.17
C LEU A 177 6.42 -6.69 -1.93
N MET A 178 6.70 -6.09 -0.77
CA MET A 178 6.12 -4.82 -0.36
C MET A 178 7.18 -3.79 0.00
N ALA A 179 7.02 -2.57 -0.53
CA ALA A 179 7.87 -1.43 -0.22
C ALA A 179 7.03 -0.26 0.31
N THR A 180 7.45 0.33 1.43
CA THR A 180 6.82 1.52 1.99
C THR A 180 7.83 2.37 2.75
N PRO A 181 7.83 3.71 2.64
CA PRO A 181 8.77 4.52 3.41
C PRO A 181 8.47 4.47 4.91
N TYR A 182 7.21 4.30 5.31
CA TYR A 182 6.76 4.39 6.70
C TYR A 182 6.08 3.09 7.15
N TRP A 183 6.64 2.43 8.15
CA TRP A 183 6.05 1.22 8.74
C TRP A 183 5.70 1.42 10.21
N LYS A 184 4.46 1.11 10.59
CA LYS A 184 3.96 1.19 11.96
C LYS A 184 3.78 -0.23 12.55
N PRO A 185 4.85 -0.85 13.08
CA PRO A 185 4.79 -2.23 13.57
C PRO A 185 3.75 -2.45 14.68
N HIS A 186 3.51 -1.44 15.53
CA HIS A 186 2.54 -1.52 16.64
C HIS A 186 1.08 -1.56 16.18
N ALA A 187 0.80 -1.14 14.94
CA ALA A 187 -0.55 -1.08 14.39
C ALA A 187 -0.86 -2.25 13.45
N ASN A 188 0.17 -3.01 13.05
CA ASN A 188 0.02 -4.16 12.17
C ASN A 188 -0.84 -5.25 12.82
N ARG A 189 -1.82 -5.74 12.07
CA ARG A 189 -2.75 -6.79 12.50
C ARG A 189 -2.61 -8.08 11.70
N THR A 190 -1.62 -8.12 10.82
CA THR A 190 -1.34 -9.26 9.94
C THR A 190 0.05 -9.83 10.23
N GLU A 191 0.28 -11.06 9.80
CA GLU A 191 1.58 -11.72 9.82
C GLU A 191 2.59 -11.11 8.83
N LEU A 192 2.10 -10.30 7.89
CA LEU A 192 2.91 -9.70 6.85
C LEU A 192 3.70 -8.50 7.37
N ARG A 193 4.89 -8.33 6.82
CA ARG A 193 5.77 -7.18 7.05
C ARG A 193 6.24 -6.63 5.72
N PRO A 194 6.52 -5.31 5.62
CA PRO A 194 7.14 -4.78 4.42
C PRO A 194 8.57 -5.31 4.25
N ASP A 195 8.92 -5.72 3.02
CA ASP A 195 10.26 -6.18 2.66
C ASP A 195 11.26 -5.02 2.62
N PHE A 196 10.77 -3.83 2.25
CA PHE A 196 11.55 -2.61 2.16
C PHE A 196 10.85 -1.46 2.89
N PHE A 197 11.56 -0.86 3.84
CA PHE A 197 11.14 0.35 4.51
C PHE A 197 12.35 1.16 4.97
N VAL A 198 12.20 2.49 5.05
CA VAL A 198 13.30 3.39 5.43
C VAL A 198 13.61 3.24 6.92
N GLN A 199 12.59 3.44 7.76
CA GLN A 199 12.69 3.21 9.20
C GLN A 199 11.31 2.94 9.79
N PRO A 200 11.21 2.11 10.85
CA PRO A 200 9.96 1.94 11.55
C PRO A 200 9.61 3.25 12.27
N ILE A 201 8.34 3.61 12.22
CA ILE A 201 7.77 4.69 13.01
C ILE A 201 7.90 4.32 14.50
N LYS A 202 8.21 5.32 15.33
CA LYS A 202 8.42 5.19 16.77
C LYS A 202 7.57 6.22 17.51
N PRO A 203 7.20 5.96 18.78
CA PRO A 203 6.54 6.96 19.59
C PRO A 203 7.50 8.10 19.94
N ASP A 204 6.94 9.23 20.38
CA ASP A 204 7.71 10.32 20.98
C ASP A 204 8.22 9.96 22.40
N PHE A 205 8.90 10.91 23.06
CA PHE A 205 9.44 10.70 24.41
C PHE A 205 8.35 10.48 25.48
N GLU A 206 7.10 10.85 25.20
CA GLU A 206 5.95 10.67 26.08
C GLU A 206 5.20 9.35 25.78
N GLY A 207 5.66 8.57 24.80
CA GLY A 207 5.05 7.30 24.41
C GLY A 207 3.87 7.45 23.44
N ARG A 208 3.63 8.64 22.88
CA ARG A 208 2.55 8.88 21.93
C ARG A 208 2.99 8.50 20.52
N TRP A 209 2.08 7.94 19.74
CA TRP A 209 2.37 7.50 18.38
C TRP A 209 1.99 8.57 17.33
N PRO A 210 2.81 8.79 16.30
CA PRO A 210 2.49 9.80 15.30
C PRO A 210 1.36 9.32 14.38
N TRP A 211 0.33 10.15 14.28
CA TRP A 211 -0.66 10.14 13.22
C TRP A 211 -0.10 10.94 12.04
N ILE A 212 0.39 10.24 11.01
CA ILE A 212 0.95 10.87 9.82
C ILE A 212 -0.21 11.41 8.99
N VAL A 213 -0.16 12.70 8.69
CA VAL A 213 -1.07 13.38 7.77
C VAL A 213 -0.29 13.74 6.52
N PHE A 214 -0.69 13.21 5.38
CA PHE A 214 0.00 13.45 4.12
C PHE A 214 -0.49 14.72 3.41
N TYR A 215 0.39 15.34 2.62
CA TYR A 215 0.08 16.53 1.82
C TYR A 215 -1.04 16.37 0.78
N TYR A 216 -1.46 15.14 0.48
CA TYR A 216 -2.58 14.85 -0.43
C TYR A 216 -3.88 14.53 0.31
N GLU A 217 -3.86 14.51 1.65
CA GLU A 217 -5.10 14.53 2.43
C GLU A 217 -5.76 15.89 2.25
N GLY A 218 -7.01 15.86 1.80
CA GLY A 218 -7.71 17.05 1.32
C GLY A 218 -8.66 17.65 2.36
N PRO A 219 -9.47 18.64 1.97
CA PRO A 219 -10.50 19.24 2.82
C PRO A 219 -11.57 18.25 3.32
N GLU A 220 -11.69 17.08 2.69
CA GLU A 220 -12.56 15.99 3.17
C GLU A 220 -11.98 15.31 4.43
N ASP A 221 -10.66 15.33 4.59
CA ASP A 221 -9.92 14.61 5.63
C ASP A 221 -9.39 15.55 6.74
N LEU A 222 -9.30 16.86 6.48
CA LEU A 222 -8.70 17.86 7.36
C LEU A 222 -9.69 18.92 7.82
N THR A 223 -9.55 19.35 9.08
CA THR A 223 -10.30 20.52 9.57
C THR A 223 -9.79 21.81 8.90
N ARG A 224 -10.65 22.84 8.85
CA ARG A 224 -10.26 24.18 8.37
C ARG A 224 -9.03 24.73 9.09
N GLN A 225 -8.95 24.53 10.40
CA GLN A 225 -7.82 24.97 11.21
C GLN A 225 -6.53 24.23 10.84
N GLU A 226 -6.60 22.91 10.64
CA GLU A 226 -5.43 22.13 10.23
C GLU A 226 -4.95 22.50 8.84
N LEU A 227 -5.87 22.71 7.90
CA LEU A 227 -5.54 23.16 6.55
C LEU A 227 -4.87 24.52 6.58
N TYR A 228 -5.44 25.50 7.28
CA TYR A 228 -4.87 26.84 7.43
C TYR A 228 -3.48 26.82 8.08
N GLN A 229 -3.28 26.02 9.14
CA GLN A 229 -2.04 26.00 9.89
C GLN A 229 -0.90 25.25 9.19
N ASN A 230 -1.21 24.16 8.48
CA ASN A 230 -0.20 23.23 7.95
C ASN A 230 -0.06 23.30 6.42
N PHE A 231 -1.10 23.77 5.72
CA PHE A 231 -1.11 23.93 4.27
C PHE A 231 -1.73 25.29 3.88
N PRO A 232 -1.18 26.42 4.35
CA PRO A 232 -1.75 27.75 4.12
C PRO A 232 -1.94 28.07 2.63
N GLU A 233 -1.02 27.61 1.77
CA GLU A 233 -1.17 27.76 0.31
C GLU A 233 -2.43 27.07 -0.22
N TYR A 234 -2.80 25.90 0.32
CA TYR A 234 -4.01 25.20 -0.09
C TYR A 234 -5.25 25.93 0.41
N TRP A 235 -5.19 26.47 1.64
CA TRP A 235 -6.24 27.28 2.19
C TRP A 235 -6.51 28.50 1.31
N ASP A 236 -5.47 29.27 0.98
CA ASP A 236 -5.56 30.48 0.16
C ASP A 236 -6.08 30.17 -1.25
N ILE A 237 -5.61 29.08 -1.88
CA ILE A 237 -6.12 28.65 -3.20
C ILE A 237 -7.61 28.29 -3.14
N LEU A 238 -8.05 27.64 -2.07
CA LEU A 238 -9.44 27.18 -1.94
C LEU A 238 -10.40 28.26 -1.44
N HIS A 239 -9.90 29.32 -0.78
CA HIS A 239 -10.73 30.29 -0.05
C HIS A 239 -10.48 31.77 -0.40
N GLY A 240 -9.39 32.12 -1.09
CA GLY A 240 -9.10 33.48 -1.57
C GLY A 240 -8.45 34.38 -0.53
#